data_AF-A0A9D0VLD2-F1
#
_entry.id   AF-A0A9D0VLD2-F1
#
_cell.length_a   1.000
_cell.length_b   1.000
_cell.length_c   1.000
_cell.angle_alpha   90.00
_cell.angle_beta   90.00
_cell.angle_gamma   90.00
#
_symmetry.space_group_name_H-M   'P 1'
#
loop_
_entity.id
_entity.type
_entity.pdbx_description
1 polymer ?
#
loop_
_entity_poly.entity_id
_entity_poly.type
_entity_poly.pdbx_seq_one_letter_code
_entity_poly.pdbx_strand_id
1 'polypeptide(L)'
;MTDGELVEELKILGMDESSYRALPLLPLVRVAWADGSVQEAEERLILELARERYHLGTEGERVLRNWLRYPPSALYARRGQAILLALCGRTGFDALSPDSLVDVLALSHEVAKAAGGFFGFGAIQASEADAIDEIAGVLQIPGDRRWVSPEDETFLPADADRESDGPPVAVTISPLEDPKSPCGTLIYYDEDRGDRICPIGPQGITIGRARENPVRIHYDAQVSRLHCKILCQGERFYATDLGSLRGTLINGERIVERRLFGGETLQIGSTSFFFQLG
;
A
#
# COMPACT_ATOMS: atom_id res chain seq x y z
N MET A 1 -17.44 -6.67 -8.32
CA MET A 1 -16.59 -5.86 -9.22
C MET A 1 -16.63 -6.50 -10.60
N THR A 2 -16.93 -5.77 -11.66
CA THR A 2 -16.86 -6.23 -13.07
C THR A 2 -15.41 -6.19 -13.60
N ASP A 3 -15.13 -6.66 -14.81
CA ASP A 3 -13.78 -6.55 -15.43
C ASP A 3 -13.39 -5.09 -15.69
N GLY A 4 -14.35 -4.27 -16.17
CA GLY A 4 -14.12 -2.85 -16.39
C GLY A 4 -13.84 -2.10 -15.08
N GLU A 5 -14.60 -2.38 -14.03
CA GLU A 5 -14.36 -1.78 -12.70
C GLU A 5 -12.99 -2.19 -12.15
N LEU A 6 -12.58 -3.45 -12.32
CA LEU A 6 -11.28 -3.94 -11.86
C LEU A 6 -10.11 -3.23 -12.54
N VAL A 7 -10.18 -3.07 -13.86
CA VAL A 7 -9.16 -2.35 -14.62
C VAL A 7 -9.09 -0.88 -14.18
N GLU A 8 -10.23 -0.23 -13.95
CA GLU A 8 -10.25 1.14 -13.45
C GLU A 8 -9.72 1.24 -12.01
N GLU A 9 -10.00 0.28 -11.13
CA GLU A 9 -9.45 0.26 -9.77
C GLU A 9 -7.92 0.05 -9.75
N LEU A 10 -7.40 -0.85 -10.61
CA LEU A 10 -5.96 -1.01 -10.80
C LEU A 10 -5.32 0.29 -11.29
N LYS A 11 -5.92 0.92 -12.32
CA LYS A 11 -5.48 2.23 -12.80
C LYS A 11 -5.51 3.26 -11.69
N ILE A 12 -6.54 3.29 -10.84
CA ILE A 12 -6.64 4.21 -9.69
C ILE A 12 -5.47 4.03 -8.73
N LEU A 13 -5.06 2.80 -8.42
CA LEU A 13 -3.87 2.51 -7.61
C LEU A 13 -2.54 2.75 -8.35
N GLY A 14 -2.61 2.99 -9.66
CA GLY A 14 -1.46 3.25 -10.51
C GLY A 14 -0.74 1.96 -10.84
N MET A 15 -1.51 0.90 -11.01
CA MET A 15 -1.06 -0.42 -11.37
C MET A 15 -1.57 -0.78 -12.75
N ASP A 16 -0.74 -1.50 -13.45
CA ASP A 16 -0.98 -2.05 -14.78
C ASP A 16 -0.57 -3.53 -14.80
N GLU A 17 -0.61 -4.14 -15.98
CA GLU A 17 -0.22 -5.53 -16.19
C GLU A 17 1.24 -5.84 -15.77
N SER A 18 2.11 -4.83 -15.69
CA SER A 18 3.52 -4.98 -15.32
C SER A 18 3.77 -4.91 -13.80
N SER A 19 2.80 -4.41 -13.03
CA SER A 19 2.96 -4.06 -11.62
C SER A 19 1.92 -4.68 -10.68
N TYR A 20 0.75 -5.11 -11.17
CA TYR A 20 -0.33 -5.66 -10.32
C TYR A 20 0.08 -6.89 -9.50
N ARG A 21 1.12 -7.62 -9.92
CA ARG A 21 1.69 -8.77 -9.19
C ARG A 21 2.26 -8.40 -7.82
N ALA A 22 2.46 -7.12 -7.54
CA ALA A 22 2.82 -6.64 -6.20
C ALA A 22 1.64 -6.64 -5.21
N LEU A 23 0.39 -6.63 -5.67
CA LEU A 23 -0.80 -6.54 -4.80
C LEU A 23 -0.88 -7.59 -3.69
N PRO A 24 -0.54 -8.87 -3.91
CA PRO A 24 -0.55 -9.88 -2.85
C PRO A 24 0.41 -9.58 -1.70
N LEU A 25 1.43 -8.74 -1.92
CA LEU A 25 2.40 -8.33 -0.89
C LEU A 25 1.91 -7.11 -0.09
N LEU A 26 0.89 -6.39 -0.54
CA LEU A 26 0.39 -5.21 0.15
C LEU A 26 -0.12 -5.53 1.59
N PRO A 27 -0.83 -6.64 1.84
CA PRO A 27 -1.16 -7.05 3.21
C PRO A 27 0.07 -7.35 4.08
N LEU A 28 1.09 -8.00 3.52
CA LEU A 28 2.35 -8.30 4.25
C LEU A 28 3.07 -7.02 4.65
N VAL A 29 3.17 -6.05 3.72
CA VAL A 29 3.77 -4.74 3.99
C VAL A 29 2.96 -3.98 5.05
N ARG A 30 1.63 -4.11 5.04
CA ARG A 30 0.77 -3.51 6.06
C ARG A 30 1.06 -4.09 7.46
N VAL A 31 1.28 -5.40 7.56
CA VAL A 31 1.67 -6.04 8.82
C VAL A 31 3.05 -5.56 9.27
N ALA A 32 4.02 -5.50 8.37
CA ALA A 32 5.37 -5.03 8.70
C ALA A 32 5.42 -3.55 9.14
N TRP A 33 4.42 -2.74 8.77
CA TRP A 33 4.29 -1.35 9.26
C TRP A 33 3.44 -1.22 10.52
N ALA A 34 2.92 -2.30 11.09
CA ALA A 34 1.91 -2.25 12.15
C ALA A 34 2.43 -1.58 13.44
N ASP A 35 3.72 -1.71 13.75
CA ASP A 35 4.36 -1.04 14.89
C ASP A 35 4.95 0.34 14.55
N GLY A 36 4.81 0.78 13.28
CA GLY A 36 5.32 2.06 12.78
C GLY A 36 6.70 2.00 12.13
N SER A 37 7.33 0.83 12.02
CA SER A 37 8.59 0.66 11.26
C SER A 37 8.76 -0.75 10.71
N VAL A 38 9.17 -0.88 9.44
CA VAL A 38 9.51 -2.19 8.87
C VAL A 38 10.86 -2.66 9.39
N GLN A 39 10.92 -3.87 9.94
CA GLN A 39 12.17 -4.46 10.41
C GLN A 39 12.96 -5.12 9.27
N GLU A 40 14.29 -5.21 9.40
CA GLU A 40 15.16 -5.75 8.33
C GLU A 40 14.81 -7.21 7.96
N ALA A 41 14.42 -8.02 8.95
CA ALA A 41 14.02 -9.41 8.73
C ALA A 41 12.71 -9.53 7.93
N GLU A 42 11.73 -8.66 8.23
CA GLU A 42 10.46 -8.59 7.52
C GLU A 42 10.67 -8.10 6.08
N GLU A 43 11.43 -7.03 5.91
CA GLU A 43 11.78 -6.49 4.59
C GLU A 43 12.45 -7.57 3.73
N ARG A 44 13.43 -8.28 4.29
CA ARG A 44 14.13 -9.37 3.60
C ARG A 44 13.15 -10.46 3.15
N LEU A 45 12.29 -10.94 4.04
CA LEU A 45 11.32 -11.98 3.72
C LEU A 45 10.33 -11.54 2.64
N ILE A 46 9.80 -10.31 2.74
CA ILE A 46 8.89 -9.75 1.73
C ILE A 46 9.57 -9.65 0.36
N LEU A 47 10.83 -9.20 0.31
CA LEU A 47 11.61 -9.10 -0.93
C LEU A 47 11.97 -10.48 -1.52
N GLU A 48 12.13 -11.51 -0.68
CA GLU A 48 12.34 -12.89 -1.12
C GLU A 48 11.07 -13.46 -1.77
N LEU A 49 9.93 -13.35 -1.08
CA LEU A 49 8.61 -13.75 -1.60
C LEU A 49 8.28 -13.07 -2.93
N ALA A 50 8.61 -11.78 -3.05
CA ALA A 50 8.46 -11.03 -4.28
C ALA A 50 9.16 -11.67 -5.49
N ARG A 51 10.38 -12.18 -5.30
CA ARG A 51 11.17 -12.78 -6.38
C ARG A 51 10.81 -14.23 -6.63
N GLU A 52 10.71 -15.01 -5.56
CA GLU A 52 10.63 -16.46 -5.64
C GLU A 52 9.21 -16.98 -5.84
N ARG A 53 8.22 -16.35 -5.20
CA ARG A 53 6.81 -16.78 -5.28
C ARG A 53 6.02 -16.00 -6.33
N TYR A 54 6.14 -14.67 -6.32
CA TYR A 54 5.32 -13.80 -7.15
C TYR A 54 5.98 -13.38 -8.47
N HIS A 55 7.29 -13.63 -8.60
CA HIS A 55 8.10 -13.30 -9.78
C HIS A 55 7.89 -11.86 -10.26
N LEU A 56 8.01 -10.89 -9.34
CA LEU A 56 7.82 -9.48 -9.65
C LEU A 56 8.81 -9.04 -10.73
N GLY A 57 8.29 -8.39 -11.77
CA GLY A 57 9.11 -7.64 -12.73
C GLY A 57 9.58 -6.31 -12.15
N THR A 58 10.37 -5.57 -12.93
CA THR A 58 10.97 -4.29 -12.52
C THR A 58 9.97 -3.30 -11.94
N GLU A 59 8.80 -3.13 -12.57
CA GLU A 59 7.78 -2.17 -12.11
C GLU A 59 7.09 -2.63 -10.82
N GLY A 60 6.80 -3.94 -10.70
CA GLY A 60 6.29 -4.52 -9.45
C GLY A 60 7.26 -4.36 -8.29
N GLU A 61 8.56 -4.64 -8.50
CA GLU A 61 9.59 -4.44 -7.47
C GLU A 61 9.71 -2.97 -7.06
N ARG A 62 9.60 -2.04 -8.02
CA ARG A 62 9.62 -0.60 -7.74
C ARG A 62 8.45 -0.19 -6.83
N VAL A 63 7.24 -0.66 -7.13
CA VAL A 63 6.05 -0.41 -6.30
C VAL A 63 6.26 -0.95 -4.88
N LEU A 64 6.71 -2.21 -4.77
CA LEU A 64 6.96 -2.85 -3.48
C LEU A 64 7.99 -2.08 -2.64
N ARG A 65 9.13 -1.69 -3.23
CA ARG A 65 10.16 -0.94 -2.53
C ARG A 65 9.67 0.42 -2.04
N ASN A 66 8.77 1.05 -2.77
CA ASN A 66 8.16 2.29 -2.32
C ASN A 66 7.27 2.07 -1.10
N TRP A 67 6.50 0.98 -1.05
CA TRP A 67 5.69 0.64 0.13
C TRP A 67 6.52 0.24 1.35
N LEU A 68 7.64 -0.46 1.15
CA LEU A 68 8.58 -0.80 2.22
C LEU A 68 9.30 0.43 2.77
N ARG A 69 9.54 1.43 1.92
CA ARG A 69 10.15 2.71 2.34
C ARG A 69 9.15 3.65 2.99
N TYR A 70 7.92 3.67 2.51
CA TYR A 70 6.88 4.56 3.00
C TYR A 70 5.52 3.85 3.10
N PRO A 71 4.86 3.89 4.26
CA PRO A 71 3.63 3.12 4.47
C PRO A 71 2.51 3.61 3.55
N PRO A 72 1.85 2.69 2.81
CA PRO A 72 0.60 3.00 2.13
C PRO A 72 -0.47 3.43 3.14
N SER A 73 -1.38 4.33 2.75
CA SER A 73 -2.49 4.73 3.61
C SER A 73 -3.48 3.57 3.80
N ALA A 74 -4.27 3.63 4.87
CA ALA A 74 -5.34 2.66 5.10
C ALA A 74 -6.37 2.62 3.95
N LEU A 75 -6.59 3.75 3.25
CA LEU A 75 -7.49 3.78 2.09
C LEU A 75 -6.86 3.08 0.88
N TYR A 76 -5.57 3.30 0.61
CA TYR A 76 -4.84 2.62 -0.45
C TYR A 76 -4.80 1.10 -0.21
N ALA A 77 -4.46 0.69 1.01
CA ALA A 77 -4.44 -0.71 1.43
C ALA A 77 -5.80 -1.40 1.25
N ARG A 78 -6.89 -0.78 1.73
CA ARG A 78 -8.25 -1.34 1.59
C ARG A 78 -8.69 -1.50 0.14
N ARG A 79 -8.37 -0.53 -0.73
CA ARG A 79 -8.65 -0.66 -2.17
C ARG A 79 -7.86 -1.82 -2.78
N GLY A 80 -6.56 -1.93 -2.45
CA GLY A 80 -5.73 -3.03 -2.93
C GLY A 80 -6.24 -4.41 -2.48
N GLN A 81 -6.72 -4.55 -1.25
CA GLN A 81 -7.35 -5.78 -0.75
C GLN A 81 -8.66 -6.11 -1.49
N ALA A 82 -9.50 -5.10 -1.77
CA ALA A 82 -10.72 -5.30 -2.56
C ALA A 82 -10.42 -5.75 -3.99
N ILE A 83 -9.34 -5.23 -4.60
CA ILE A 83 -8.85 -5.69 -5.91
C ILE A 83 -8.31 -7.12 -5.81
N LEU A 84 -7.53 -7.44 -4.79
CA LEU A 84 -6.99 -8.78 -4.56
C LEU A 84 -8.13 -9.82 -4.47
N LEU A 85 -9.18 -9.52 -3.70
CA LEU A 85 -10.40 -10.32 -3.66
C LEU A 85 -11.08 -10.45 -5.03
N ALA A 86 -11.21 -9.34 -5.75
CA ALA A 86 -11.86 -9.33 -7.05
C ALA A 86 -11.09 -10.11 -8.12
N LEU A 87 -9.75 -10.20 -8.01
CA LEU A 87 -8.89 -11.00 -8.88
C LEU A 87 -9.05 -12.50 -8.64
N CYS A 88 -9.38 -12.90 -7.41
CA CYS A 88 -9.54 -14.31 -7.05
C CYS A 88 -10.68 -14.94 -7.84
N GLY A 89 -10.37 -15.99 -8.60
CA GLY A 89 -11.36 -16.73 -9.39
C GLY A 89 -11.64 -16.17 -10.79
N ARG A 90 -10.87 -15.17 -11.26
CA ARG A 90 -10.94 -14.73 -12.67
C ARG A 90 -9.93 -15.45 -13.55
N THR A 91 -10.37 -15.87 -14.72
CA THR A 91 -9.49 -16.43 -15.76
C THR A 91 -8.66 -15.33 -16.42
N GLY A 92 -7.35 -15.55 -16.63
CA GLY A 92 -6.43 -14.58 -17.25
C GLY A 92 -5.53 -13.84 -16.25
N PHE A 93 -5.82 -13.94 -14.95
CA PHE A 93 -4.91 -13.57 -13.88
C PHE A 93 -4.33 -14.86 -13.28
N ASP A 94 -3.45 -15.52 -14.03
CA ASP A 94 -2.93 -16.88 -13.78
C ASP A 94 -2.24 -17.12 -12.42
N ALA A 95 -2.19 -16.10 -11.54
CA ALA A 95 -1.43 -16.12 -10.30
C ALA A 95 -2.29 -16.09 -9.02
N LEU A 96 -3.62 -16.01 -9.09
CA LEU A 96 -4.47 -15.82 -7.91
C LEU A 96 -5.71 -16.73 -7.89
N SER A 97 -5.64 -17.79 -7.08
CA SER A 97 -6.77 -18.66 -6.71
C SER A 97 -7.32 -18.26 -5.33
N PRO A 98 -8.49 -18.78 -4.90
CA PRO A 98 -8.94 -18.62 -3.51
C PRO A 98 -7.90 -19.11 -2.48
N ASP A 99 -7.12 -20.14 -2.79
CA ASP A 99 -6.01 -20.61 -1.95
C ASP A 99 -4.90 -19.54 -1.85
N SER A 100 -4.75 -18.67 -2.85
CA SER A 100 -3.77 -17.57 -2.80
C SER A 100 -4.12 -16.52 -1.74
N LEU A 101 -5.39 -16.33 -1.36
CA LEU A 101 -5.74 -15.44 -0.25
C LEU A 101 -5.38 -16.03 1.11
N VAL A 102 -5.61 -17.34 1.25
CA VAL A 102 -5.19 -18.13 2.41
C VAL A 102 -3.67 -18.06 2.55
N ASP A 103 -2.95 -18.23 1.45
CA ASP A 103 -1.49 -18.08 1.41
C ASP A 103 -1.05 -16.67 1.83
N VAL A 104 -1.71 -15.61 1.34
CA VAL A 104 -1.36 -14.22 1.71
C VAL A 104 -1.49 -14.00 3.22
N LEU A 105 -2.52 -14.57 3.86
CA LEU A 105 -2.68 -14.46 5.31
C LEU A 105 -1.62 -15.27 6.06
N ALA A 106 -1.33 -16.49 5.63
CA ALA A 106 -0.25 -17.30 6.19
C ALA A 106 1.12 -16.62 6.05
N LEU A 107 1.43 -16.05 4.89
CA LEU A 107 2.66 -15.29 4.66
C LEU A 107 2.71 -14.01 5.51
N SER A 108 1.56 -13.38 5.79
CA SER A 108 1.48 -12.23 6.69
C SER A 108 1.87 -12.61 8.13
N HIS A 109 1.47 -13.80 8.60
CA HIS A 109 1.94 -14.35 9.87
C HIS A 109 3.44 -14.62 9.87
N GLU A 110 3.98 -15.19 8.79
CA GLU A 110 5.43 -15.45 8.68
C GLU A 110 6.25 -14.16 8.67
N VAL A 111 5.75 -13.09 8.05
CA VAL A 111 6.34 -11.75 8.15
C VAL A 111 6.37 -11.26 9.59
N ALA A 112 5.24 -11.25 10.29
CA ALA A 112 5.21 -10.82 11.70
C ALA A 112 6.16 -11.64 12.60
N LYS A 113 6.31 -12.96 12.32
CA LYS A 113 7.26 -13.81 13.04
C LYS A 113 8.73 -13.53 12.70
N ALA A 114 9.04 -13.06 11.49
CA ALA A 114 10.42 -12.82 11.05
C ALA A 114 11.13 -11.75 11.91
N ALA A 115 10.36 -10.75 12.36
CA ALA A 115 10.74 -9.73 13.34
C ALA A 115 10.89 -10.28 14.78
N GLY A 116 10.10 -11.30 15.12
CA GLY A 116 9.90 -11.84 16.45
C GLY A 116 11.11 -12.56 17.03
N GLY A 117 12.11 -11.80 17.49
CA GLY A 117 13.05 -12.31 18.48
C GLY A 117 14.36 -11.54 18.58
N PHE A 118 14.47 -10.73 19.63
CA PHE A 118 15.79 -10.36 20.16
C PHE A 118 16.57 -11.59 20.70
N PHE A 119 15.96 -12.79 20.73
CA PHE A 119 16.57 -14.06 21.15
C PHE A 119 15.99 -15.33 20.50
N GLY A 120 15.30 -15.26 19.35
CA GLY A 120 14.87 -16.46 18.61
C GLY A 120 13.75 -17.30 19.24
N PHE A 121 12.91 -16.72 20.10
CA PHE A 121 11.68 -17.34 20.58
C PHE A 121 10.52 -16.36 20.35
N GLY A 122 9.78 -16.61 19.27
CA GLY A 122 8.86 -15.67 18.66
C GLY A 122 7.52 -15.53 19.37
N ALA A 123 7.09 -14.28 19.52
CA ALA A 123 5.70 -13.91 19.71
C ALA A 123 5.42 -12.75 18.74
N ILE A 124 4.30 -12.85 18.02
CA ILE A 124 3.79 -11.77 17.16
C ILE A 124 3.42 -10.58 18.07
N GLN A 125 3.77 -9.35 17.67
CA GLN A 125 3.39 -8.17 18.43
C GLN A 125 1.86 -7.96 18.38
N ALA A 126 1.29 -7.35 19.42
CA ALA A 126 -0.16 -7.09 19.46
C ALA A 126 -0.64 -6.25 18.25
N SER A 127 0.12 -5.24 17.84
CA SER A 127 -0.18 -4.42 16.66
C SER A 127 -0.18 -5.22 15.35
N GLU A 128 0.78 -6.14 15.17
CA GLU A 128 0.85 -7.02 14.01
C GLU A 128 -0.31 -8.02 13.98
N ALA A 129 -0.67 -8.58 15.14
CA ALA A 129 -1.82 -9.47 15.28
C ALA A 129 -3.13 -8.74 14.92
N ASP A 130 -3.35 -7.54 15.46
CA ASP A 130 -4.51 -6.70 15.13
C ASP A 130 -4.57 -6.38 13.62
N ALA A 131 -3.41 -6.09 13.00
CA ALA A 131 -3.33 -5.85 11.57
C ALA A 131 -3.71 -7.09 10.74
N ILE A 132 -3.26 -8.28 11.15
CA ILE A 132 -3.61 -9.55 10.51
C ILE A 132 -5.11 -9.83 10.62
N ASP A 133 -5.71 -9.62 11.79
CA ASP A 133 -7.15 -9.82 12.00
C ASP A 133 -7.98 -8.86 11.12
N GLU A 134 -7.57 -7.61 10.99
CA GLU A 134 -8.24 -6.65 10.08
C GLU A 134 -8.11 -7.09 8.61
N ILE A 135 -6.93 -7.55 8.20
CA ILE A 135 -6.70 -8.09 6.85
C ILE A 135 -7.62 -9.28 6.58
N ALA A 136 -7.69 -10.24 7.51
CA ALA A 136 -8.54 -11.43 7.39
C ALA A 136 -10.02 -11.04 7.24
N GLY A 137 -10.48 -10.07 8.04
CA GLY A 137 -11.84 -9.53 7.96
C GLY A 137 -12.15 -8.90 6.60
N VAL A 138 -11.24 -8.07 6.06
CA VAL A 138 -11.42 -7.47 4.73
C VAL A 138 -11.43 -8.52 3.63
N LEU A 139 -10.54 -9.51 3.70
CA LEU A 139 -10.44 -10.62 2.74
C LEU A 139 -11.56 -11.66 2.89
N GLN A 140 -12.52 -11.44 3.80
CA GLN A 140 -13.65 -12.35 4.06
C GLN A 140 -13.19 -13.79 4.38
N ILE A 141 -12.04 -13.91 5.01
CA ILE A 141 -11.45 -15.19 5.40
C ILE A 141 -12.00 -15.56 6.80
N PRO A 142 -12.64 -16.72 6.98
CA PRO A 142 -13.13 -17.15 8.30
C PRO A 142 -11.98 -17.26 9.32
N GLY A 143 -12.14 -16.63 10.48
CA GLY A 143 -11.12 -16.60 11.53
C GLY A 143 -10.91 -17.93 12.29
N ASP A 144 -11.59 -19.01 11.91
CA ASP A 144 -11.64 -20.27 12.66
C ASP A 144 -10.68 -21.38 12.15
N ARG A 145 -9.80 -21.09 11.18
CA ARG A 145 -8.86 -22.10 10.66
C ARG A 145 -7.41 -21.76 10.93
N ARG A 146 -6.80 -22.55 11.84
CA ARG A 146 -5.37 -22.91 11.95
C ARG A 146 -4.51 -22.40 10.77
N TRP A 147 -3.98 -21.18 10.88
CA TRP A 147 -3.03 -20.58 9.93
C TRP A 147 -1.59 -21.03 10.20
N VAL A 148 -1.42 -22.32 10.49
CA VAL A 148 -0.11 -22.91 10.82
C VAL A 148 0.20 -23.92 9.73
N SER A 149 1.37 -23.79 9.12
CA SER A 149 1.95 -24.82 8.25
C SER A 149 1.90 -26.17 9.01
N PRO A 150 1.63 -27.31 8.36
CA PRO A 150 1.52 -28.62 9.03
C PRO A 150 2.78 -29.09 9.80
N GLU A 151 3.82 -28.26 9.90
CA GLU A 151 5.18 -28.61 10.30
C GLU A 151 5.58 -28.04 11.68
N ASP A 152 4.78 -27.16 12.29
CA ASP A 152 5.08 -26.56 13.60
C ASP A 152 4.28 -27.22 14.73
N GLU A 153 4.87 -28.21 15.41
CA GLU A 153 4.28 -28.93 16.57
C GLU A 153 4.30 -28.14 17.91
N THR A 154 4.55 -26.83 17.91
CA THR A 154 4.68 -26.09 19.17
C THR A 154 3.71 -24.92 19.29
N PHE A 155 2.42 -25.22 19.42
CA PHE A 155 1.52 -24.30 20.13
C PHE A 155 0.30 -25.02 20.75
N LEU A 156 0.18 -24.90 22.08
CA LEU A 156 -1.02 -25.27 22.84
C LEU A 156 -1.93 -24.04 22.92
N PRO A 157 -3.18 -24.08 22.42
CA PRO A 157 -4.11 -22.97 22.61
C PRO A 157 -4.52 -22.90 24.09
N ALA A 158 -4.37 -21.72 24.70
CA ALA A 158 -5.17 -21.37 25.86
C ALA A 158 -6.61 -21.13 25.36
N ASP A 159 -7.53 -21.89 25.95
CA ASP A 159 -8.98 -21.67 25.94
C ASP A 159 -9.74 -22.08 24.66
N ALA A 160 -9.69 -23.37 24.34
CA ALA A 160 -10.76 -24.03 23.61
C ALA A 160 -11.89 -24.39 24.59
N ASP A 161 -12.99 -23.65 24.54
CA ASP A 161 -14.36 -24.15 24.81
C ASP A 161 -15.38 -23.03 24.57
N ARG A 162 -15.93 -22.97 23.35
CA ARG A 162 -17.29 -22.46 23.07
C ARG A 162 -17.68 -22.78 21.63
N GLU A 163 -18.54 -23.78 21.46
CA GLU A 163 -19.31 -24.00 20.23
C GLU A 163 -20.18 -22.76 19.96
N SER A 164 -20.08 -22.21 18.75
CA SER A 164 -20.92 -21.08 18.30
C SER A 164 -21.82 -21.53 17.15
N ASP A 165 -23.02 -21.97 17.51
CA ASP A 165 -24.17 -22.11 16.63
C ASP A 165 -24.79 -20.69 16.43
N GLY A 166 -24.43 -20.01 15.34
CA GLY A 166 -24.81 -18.62 15.08
C GLY A 166 -25.65 -18.46 13.80
N PRO A 167 -26.71 -17.61 13.79
CA PRO A 167 -27.58 -17.45 12.63
C PRO A 167 -26.88 -16.70 11.49
N PRO A 168 -27.38 -16.79 10.24
CA PRO A 168 -26.74 -16.17 9.08
C PRO A 168 -26.61 -14.66 9.25
N VAL A 169 -25.36 -14.17 9.19
CA VAL A 169 -25.02 -12.75 9.33
C VAL A 169 -25.43 -12.00 8.07
N ALA A 170 -26.37 -11.08 8.20
CA ALA A 170 -26.71 -10.12 7.16
C ALA A 170 -25.68 -8.97 7.16
N VAL A 171 -24.91 -8.85 6.08
CA VAL A 171 -23.93 -7.79 5.87
C VAL A 171 -24.66 -6.46 5.65
N THR A 172 -24.52 -5.53 6.59
CA THR A 172 -24.89 -4.12 6.41
C THR A 172 -23.61 -3.30 6.41
N ILE A 173 -23.27 -2.71 5.26
CA ILE A 173 -22.15 -1.77 5.15
C ILE A 173 -22.65 -0.42 5.65
N SER A 174 -22.28 -0.03 6.86
CA SER A 174 -22.47 1.34 7.34
C SER A 174 -21.44 2.27 6.69
N PRO A 175 -21.82 3.47 6.21
CA PRO A 175 -20.87 4.49 5.82
C PRO A 175 -20.05 4.92 7.04
N LEU A 176 -18.73 4.80 6.95
CA LEU A 176 -17.79 5.25 7.99
C LEU A 176 -17.85 6.79 8.05
N GLU A 177 -17.95 7.36 9.26
CA GLU A 177 -17.84 8.82 9.45
C GLU A 177 -16.42 9.29 9.09
N ASP A 178 -16.33 10.37 8.30
CA ASP A 178 -15.07 10.94 7.80
C ASP A 178 -14.29 11.69 8.92
N PRO A 179 -12.96 11.46 9.07
CA PRO A 179 -12.14 12.12 10.08
C PRO A 179 -11.83 13.60 9.72
N LYS A 180 -11.69 14.45 10.75
CA LYS A 180 -11.31 15.88 10.66
C LYS A 180 -10.26 16.16 9.57
N SER A 181 -10.68 16.82 8.48
CA SER A 181 -9.87 17.40 7.39
C SER A 181 -8.53 16.69 7.12
N PRO A 182 -8.43 15.84 6.09
CA PRO A 182 -7.24 15.03 5.87
C PRO A 182 -6.01 15.91 5.63
N CYS A 183 -4.91 15.56 6.30
CA CYS A 183 -3.62 16.19 6.12
C CYS A 183 -2.79 15.35 5.15
N GLY A 184 -2.43 15.93 4.00
CA GLY A 184 -1.55 15.28 3.03
C GLY A 184 -0.10 15.64 3.31
N THR A 185 0.83 14.72 3.09
CA THR A 185 2.27 14.97 3.23
C THR A 185 3.00 14.51 1.98
N LEU A 186 3.91 15.34 1.49
CA LEU A 186 4.80 15.02 0.37
C LEU A 186 6.22 14.78 0.90
N ILE A 187 6.77 13.59 0.62
CA ILE A 187 8.09 13.16 1.08
C ILE A 187 9.01 12.99 -0.13
N TYR A 188 10.21 13.55 -0.10
CA TYR A 188 11.17 13.48 -1.21
C TYR A 188 12.61 13.78 -0.75
N TYR A 189 13.58 13.44 -1.58
CA TYR A 189 14.98 13.83 -1.39
C TYR A 189 15.29 15.10 -2.18
N ASP A 190 15.84 16.11 -1.51
CA ASP A 190 16.35 17.35 -2.10
C ASP A 190 17.88 17.30 -2.14
N GLU A 191 18.49 17.51 -3.31
CA GLU A 191 19.96 17.36 -3.47
C GLU A 191 20.76 18.27 -2.52
N ASP A 192 20.24 19.45 -2.19
CA ASP A 192 20.93 20.40 -1.31
C ASP A 192 20.58 20.22 0.16
N ARG A 193 19.39 19.67 0.45
CA ARG A 193 18.78 19.70 1.79
C ARG A 193 18.51 18.32 2.38
N GLY A 194 18.83 17.25 1.67
CA GLY A 194 18.57 15.87 2.07
C GLY A 194 17.08 15.55 2.06
N ASP A 195 16.67 14.60 2.90
CA ASP A 195 15.27 14.18 3.02
C ASP A 195 14.36 15.34 3.48
N ARG A 196 13.23 15.47 2.80
CA ARG A 196 12.22 16.52 3.00
C ARG A 196 10.87 15.90 3.28
N ILE A 197 10.21 16.44 4.29
CA ILE A 197 8.81 16.17 4.61
C ILE A 197 8.06 17.50 4.47
N CYS A 198 7.06 17.55 3.60
CA CYS A 198 6.35 18.76 3.25
C CYS A 198 4.84 18.59 3.42
N PRO A 199 4.26 19.09 4.53
CA PRO A 199 2.82 19.07 4.73
C PRO A 199 2.09 19.89 3.65
N ILE A 200 0.96 19.38 3.19
CA ILE A 200 0.10 20.02 2.20
C ILE A 200 -1.05 20.71 2.93
N GLY A 201 -1.02 22.05 2.91
CA GLY A 201 -2.07 22.87 3.52
C GLY A 201 -3.38 22.90 2.70
N PRO A 202 -4.43 23.59 3.20
CA PRO A 202 -5.74 23.65 2.56
C PRO A 202 -5.71 24.23 1.14
N GLN A 203 -4.86 25.22 0.89
CA GLN A 203 -4.63 25.81 -0.43
C GLN A 203 -3.82 24.93 -1.39
N GLY A 204 -3.36 23.75 -0.94
CA GLY A 204 -2.50 22.86 -1.71
C GLY A 204 -1.04 23.34 -1.77
N ILE A 205 -0.29 22.76 -2.70
CA ILE A 205 1.13 23.04 -2.89
C ILE A 205 1.50 22.96 -4.38
N THR A 206 2.50 23.72 -4.80
CA THR A 206 3.05 23.64 -6.16
C THR A 206 4.50 23.17 -6.15
N ILE A 207 4.85 22.44 -7.21
CA ILE A 207 6.15 21.83 -7.44
C ILE A 207 6.69 22.37 -8.76
N GLY A 208 7.94 22.81 -8.77
CA GLY A 208 8.60 23.28 -9.98
C GLY A 208 10.00 23.83 -9.73
N ARG A 209 10.73 24.17 -10.80
CA ARG A 209 12.10 24.68 -10.69
C ARG A 209 12.18 26.15 -10.25
N ALA A 210 11.12 26.91 -10.52
CA ALA A 210 11.10 28.35 -10.30
C ALA A 210 11.04 28.68 -8.80
N ARG A 211 11.57 29.85 -8.42
CA ARG A 211 11.76 30.25 -7.01
C ARG A 211 10.44 30.44 -6.26
N GLU A 212 9.37 30.66 -7.01
CA GLU A 212 8.03 30.94 -6.51
C GLU A 212 7.30 29.67 -6.04
N ASN A 213 7.80 28.47 -6.38
CA ASN A 213 7.20 27.23 -5.91
C ASN A 213 7.61 26.93 -4.47
N PRO A 214 6.66 26.58 -3.58
CA PRO A 214 6.98 26.10 -2.24
C PRO A 214 7.88 24.86 -2.26
N VAL A 215 7.63 23.92 -3.18
CA VAL A 215 8.52 22.78 -3.45
C VAL A 215 9.36 23.09 -4.68
N ARG A 216 10.53 23.66 -4.43
CA ARG A 216 11.45 24.09 -5.48
C ARG A 216 12.51 23.04 -5.79
N ILE A 217 12.45 22.49 -7.00
CA ILE A 217 13.41 21.51 -7.54
C ILE A 217 14.27 22.18 -8.60
N HIS A 218 15.27 22.93 -8.16
CA HIS A 218 16.05 23.79 -9.06
C HIS A 218 17.28 23.10 -9.68
N TYR A 219 17.74 22.02 -9.08
CA TYR A 219 18.83 21.18 -9.58
C TYR A 219 18.41 20.31 -10.78
N ASP A 220 17.12 19.99 -10.88
CA ASP A 220 16.61 19.16 -11.97
C ASP A 220 16.15 19.99 -13.18
N ALA A 221 16.95 19.96 -14.25
CA ALA A 221 16.66 20.66 -15.50
C ALA A 221 15.42 20.12 -16.25
N GLN A 222 14.99 18.89 -15.95
CA GLN A 222 13.80 18.27 -16.54
C GLN A 222 12.50 18.79 -15.93
N VAL A 223 12.58 19.42 -14.76
CA VAL A 223 11.42 20.00 -14.08
C VAL A 223 11.08 21.34 -14.72
N SER A 224 9.83 21.51 -15.16
CA SER A 224 9.30 22.81 -15.61
C SER A 224 9.35 23.87 -14.51
N ARG A 225 9.34 25.15 -14.90
CA ARG A 225 9.32 26.28 -13.96
C ARG A 225 8.15 26.18 -12.97
N LEU A 226 6.96 25.90 -13.48
CA LEU A 226 5.78 25.49 -12.74
C LEU A 226 5.36 24.16 -13.38
N HIS A 227 5.40 23.06 -12.62
CA HIS A 227 5.29 21.72 -13.19
C HIS A 227 4.01 21.02 -12.77
N CYS A 228 3.79 20.91 -11.46
CA CYS A 228 2.68 20.17 -10.89
C CYS A 228 2.09 20.97 -9.72
N LYS A 229 0.80 20.81 -9.48
CA LYS A 229 0.15 21.22 -8.23
C LYS A 229 -0.52 20.02 -7.58
N ILE A 230 -0.53 19.99 -6.26
CA ILE A 230 -1.35 19.09 -5.47
C ILE A 230 -2.35 19.95 -4.69
N LEU A 231 -3.64 19.76 -4.91
CA LEU A 231 -4.72 20.51 -4.26
C LEU A 231 -5.52 19.61 -3.32
N CYS A 232 -5.91 20.16 -2.17
CA CYS A 232 -6.92 19.56 -1.32
C CYS A 232 -8.29 20.11 -1.73
N GLN A 233 -9.21 19.23 -2.13
CA GLN A 233 -10.60 19.55 -2.46
C GLN A 233 -11.51 18.76 -1.52
N GLY A 234 -12.05 19.46 -0.51
CA GLY A 234 -12.76 18.80 0.59
C GLY A 234 -11.81 17.89 1.36
N GLU A 235 -12.01 16.58 1.25
CA GLU A 235 -11.19 15.56 1.91
C GLU A 235 -10.38 14.71 0.93
N ARG A 236 -10.07 15.27 -0.24
CA ARG A 236 -9.45 14.53 -1.33
C ARG A 236 -8.30 15.33 -1.89
N PHE A 237 -7.18 14.65 -2.14
CA PHE A 237 -6.02 15.26 -2.79
C PHE A 237 -6.03 14.95 -4.27
N TYR A 238 -5.68 15.94 -5.09
CA TYR A 238 -5.57 15.82 -6.54
C TYR A 238 -4.24 16.39 -7.00
N ALA A 239 -3.47 15.62 -7.75
CA ALA A 239 -2.31 16.10 -8.48
C ALA A 239 -2.72 16.51 -9.89
N THR A 240 -2.28 17.68 -10.35
CA THR A 240 -2.52 18.20 -11.70
C THR A 240 -1.20 18.61 -12.34
N ASP A 241 -0.92 18.13 -13.55
CA ASP A 241 0.17 18.63 -14.38
C ASP A 241 -0.19 19.99 -14.96
N LEU A 242 0.73 20.96 -14.90
CA LEU A 242 0.50 22.35 -15.29
C LEU A 242 1.08 22.67 -16.68
N GLY A 243 0.99 21.72 -17.61
CA GLY A 243 1.52 21.85 -18.96
C GLY A 243 3.05 21.71 -18.99
N SER A 244 3.57 20.77 -18.21
CA SER A 244 5.00 20.56 -18.13
C SER A 244 5.55 19.91 -19.41
N LEU A 245 6.85 20.12 -19.69
CA LEU A 245 7.46 19.59 -20.92
C LEU A 245 7.52 18.06 -20.90
N ARG A 246 7.84 17.47 -19.74
CA ARG A 246 8.02 16.02 -19.58
C ARG A 246 6.83 15.34 -18.92
N GLY A 247 5.79 16.05 -18.53
CA GLY A 247 4.64 15.52 -17.80
C GLY A 247 4.95 15.14 -16.36
N THR A 248 3.88 15.00 -15.59
CA THR A 248 3.88 14.38 -14.26
C THR A 248 3.46 12.92 -14.42
N LEU A 249 4.18 12.00 -13.78
CA LEU A 249 3.79 10.59 -13.74
C LEU A 249 3.41 10.21 -12.30
N ILE A 250 2.42 9.32 -12.15
CA ILE A 250 2.01 8.75 -10.88
C ILE A 250 2.09 7.24 -11.02
N ASN A 251 2.95 6.62 -10.21
CA ASN A 251 3.28 5.19 -10.28
C ASN A 251 3.69 4.70 -11.68
N GLY A 252 4.24 5.59 -12.52
CA GLY A 252 4.69 5.27 -13.89
C GLY A 252 3.71 5.69 -14.98
N GLU A 253 2.48 6.06 -14.62
CA GLU A 253 1.47 6.52 -15.57
C GLU A 253 1.46 8.05 -15.69
N ARG A 254 1.50 8.58 -16.92
CA ARG A 254 1.40 10.03 -17.15
C ARG A 254 -0.01 10.53 -16.87
N ILE A 255 -0.12 11.65 -16.17
CA ILE A 255 -1.40 12.24 -15.77
C ILE A 255 -1.56 13.67 -16.31
N VAL A 256 -2.83 14.08 -16.49
CA VAL A 256 -3.22 15.49 -16.58
C VAL A 256 -3.73 15.95 -15.21
N GLU A 257 -4.66 15.18 -14.65
CA GLU A 257 -5.14 15.33 -13.28
C GLU A 257 -5.47 13.95 -12.71
N ARG A 258 -5.19 13.72 -11.43
CA ARG A 258 -5.44 12.44 -10.77
C ARG A 258 -5.63 12.59 -9.27
N ARG A 259 -6.60 11.87 -8.71
CA ARG A 259 -6.79 11.75 -7.26
C ARG A 259 -5.66 10.94 -6.63
N LEU A 260 -5.19 11.38 -5.47
CA LEU A 260 -4.23 10.69 -4.63
C LEU A 260 -4.94 10.06 -3.41
N PHE A 261 -4.47 8.89 -3.00
CA PHE A 261 -5.02 8.06 -1.94
C PHE A 261 -4.02 7.85 -0.80
N GLY A 262 -2.73 8.14 -0.99
CA GLY A 262 -1.67 7.98 0.01
C GLY A 262 -1.00 6.62 -0.13
N GLY A 263 0.18 6.57 -0.74
CA GLY A 263 0.82 5.34 -1.22
C GLY A 263 1.39 5.48 -2.63
N GLU A 264 1.02 6.56 -3.32
CA GLU A 264 1.51 6.83 -4.66
C GLU A 264 2.89 7.50 -4.67
N THR A 265 3.66 7.16 -5.70
CA THR A 265 4.88 7.85 -6.07
C THR A 265 4.64 8.75 -7.27
N LEU A 266 4.83 10.05 -7.09
CA LEU A 266 4.82 11.03 -8.16
C LEU A 266 6.25 11.16 -8.70
N GLN A 267 6.42 11.04 -10.01
CA GLN A 267 7.68 11.31 -10.71
C GLN A 267 7.55 12.64 -11.46
N ILE A 268 8.43 13.58 -11.14
CA ILE A 268 8.47 14.92 -11.74
C ILE A 268 9.91 15.18 -12.16
N GLY A 269 10.16 15.15 -13.48
CA GLY A 269 11.54 15.10 -13.99
C GLY A 269 12.23 13.80 -13.54
N SER A 270 13.44 13.92 -13.02
CA SER A 270 14.19 12.83 -12.36
C SER A 270 13.90 12.70 -10.86
N THR A 271 13.13 13.60 -10.25
CA THR A 271 12.83 13.56 -8.82
C THR A 271 11.56 12.74 -8.52
N SER A 272 11.67 11.81 -7.57
CA SER A 272 10.55 11.02 -7.05
C SER A 272 10.02 11.61 -5.74
N PHE A 273 8.70 11.68 -5.61
CA PHE A 273 7.99 12.13 -4.42
C PHE A 273 7.02 11.05 -3.98
N PHE A 274 6.97 10.76 -2.69
CA PHE A 274 5.94 9.91 -2.10
C PHE A 274 4.85 10.77 -1.50
N PHE A 275 3.59 10.47 -1.85
CA PHE A 275 2.44 11.12 -1.23
C PHE A 275 1.88 10.22 -0.14
N GLN A 276 1.79 10.77 1.08
CA GLN A 276 1.18 10.14 2.23
C GLN A 276 -0.10 10.88 2.60
N LEU A 277 -1.16 10.12 2.83
CA LEU A 277 -2.38 10.63 3.46
C LEU A 277 -2.26 10.37 4.96
N GLY A 278 -2.41 11.40 5.78
CA GLY A 278 -2.44 11.32 7.23
C GLY A 278 -3.80 11.00 7.82
#